data_AF-A0A972A0L9-F1
#
_entry.id   AF-A0A972A0L9-F1
#
_cell.length_a   1.000
_cell.length_b   1.000
_cell.length_c   1.000
_cell.angle_alpha   90.00
_cell.angle_beta   90.00
_cell.angle_gamma   90.00
#
_symmetry.space_group_name_H-M   'P 1'
#
loop_
_entity.id
_entity.type
_entity.pdbx_description
1 polymer ?
#
loop_
_entity_poly.entity_id
_entity_poly.type
_entity_poly.pdbx_seq_one_letter_code
_entity_poly.pdbx_strand_id
1 'polypeptide(L)'
;MKLNLTIEDLESLTFSQKQSLNSLWLPAVYDRAVASVCKDAENDIYENLEFVVGEVLVSERGTITLKRLRKPEELAVDEELPVNEEESPEEVFYNNEFDPGDYFLKENCLPLFNIGQLIDCLRKTKAGQGGFTLDIPPSGAEGGFKISDRYGEVDKDDELIDLLFKILKEQL
;
A
#
# COMPACT_ATOMS: atom_id res chain seq x y z
N MET A 1 -10.57 -2.59 14.65
CA MET A 1 -10.81 -1.55 13.63
C MET A 1 -9.67 -1.62 12.64
N LYS A 2 -10.00 -1.93 11.39
CA LYS A 2 -9.04 -2.03 10.29
C LYS A 2 -8.50 -0.64 9.94
N LEU A 3 -7.18 -0.53 9.74
CA LEU A 3 -6.48 0.74 9.53
C LEU A 3 -5.99 0.94 8.08
N ASN A 4 -5.86 -0.16 7.34
CA ASN A 4 -5.42 -0.21 5.96
C ASN A 4 -6.30 -1.19 5.18
N LEU A 5 -6.42 -0.99 3.87
CA LEU A 5 -6.99 -2.00 2.98
C LEU A 5 -6.22 -3.31 3.13
N THR A 6 -6.91 -4.42 2.94
CA THR A 6 -6.34 -5.77 2.89
C THR A 6 -6.21 -6.24 1.44
N ILE A 7 -5.50 -7.34 1.25
CA ILE A 7 -5.42 -8.01 -0.07
C ILE A 7 -6.82 -8.42 -0.54
N GLU A 8 -7.67 -8.93 0.36
CA GLU A 8 -9.06 -9.32 0.07
C GLU A 8 -9.89 -8.15 -0.49
N ASP A 9 -9.71 -6.93 0.05
CA ASP A 9 -10.37 -5.73 -0.48
C ASP A 9 -9.95 -5.46 -1.92
N LEU A 10 -8.65 -5.58 -2.22
CA LEU A 10 -8.10 -5.38 -3.55
C LEU A 10 -8.53 -6.48 -4.53
N GLU A 11 -8.69 -7.71 -4.06
CA GLU A 11 -9.23 -8.83 -4.84
C GLU A 11 -10.70 -8.62 -5.22
N SER A 12 -11.46 -7.88 -4.39
CA SER A 12 -12.83 -7.49 -4.72
C SER A 12 -12.95 -6.51 -5.89
N LEU A 13 -11.83 -5.90 -6.33
CA LEU A 13 -11.79 -4.94 -7.43
C LEU A 13 -11.65 -5.62 -8.79
N THR A 14 -12.33 -5.07 -9.79
CA THR A 14 -12.11 -5.42 -11.20
C THR A 14 -10.74 -4.95 -11.70
N PHE A 15 -10.29 -5.48 -12.84
CA PHE A 15 -9.02 -5.05 -13.46
C PHE A 15 -8.98 -3.52 -13.72
N SER A 16 -10.06 -2.95 -14.27
CA SER A 16 -10.15 -1.51 -14.52
C SER A 16 -10.06 -0.71 -13.23
N GLN A 17 -10.75 -1.14 -12.18
CA GLN A 17 -10.70 -0.46 -10.87
C GLN A 17 -9.30 -0.52 -10.24
N LYS A 18 -8.59 -1.64 -10.39
CA LYS A 18 -7.18 -1.77 -9.95
C LYS A 18 -6.28 -0.77 -10.70
N GLN A 19 -6.47 -0.62 -12.01
CA GLN A 19 -5.72 0.34 -12.82
C GLN A 19 -6.02 1.80 -12.42
N SER A 20 -7.29 2.13 -12.19
CA SER A 20 -7.71 3.45 -11.68
C SER A 20 -7.11 3.72 -10.28
N LEU A 21 -7.16 2.73 -9.38
CA LEU A 21 -6.59 2.83 -8.04
C LEU A 21 -5.09 3.09 -8.08
N ASN A 22 -4.36 2.33 -8.91
CA ASN A 22 -2.94 2.55 -9.12
C ASN A 22 -2.64 3.96 -9.67
N SER A 23 -3.49 4.46 -10.58
CA SER A 23 -3.33 5.80 -11.17
C SER A 23 -3.53 6.93 -10.17
N LEU A 24 -4.43 6.75 -9.19
CA LEU A 24 -4.66 7.70 -8.10
C LEU A 24 -3.54 7.68 -7.05
N TRP A 25 -2.78 6.59 -6.97
CA TRP A 25 -1.71 6.42 -6.01
C TRP A 25 -0.43 7.14 -6.43
N LEU A 26 0.03 8.03 -5.56
CA LEU A 26 1.36 8.61 -5.59
C LEU A 26 2.16 7.96 -4.45
N PRO A 27 3.04 6.98 -4.74
CA PRO A 27 3.76 6.25 -3.72
C PRO A 27 4.66 7.15 -2.87
N ALA A 28 4.64 6.91 -1.57
CA ALA A 28 5.51 7.56 -0.60
C ALA A 28 6.25 6.51 0.25
N VAL A 29 7.34 6.93 0.89
CA VAL A 29 8.05 6.09 1.87
C VAL A 29 7.10 5.75 3.01
N TYR A 30 7.16 4.50 3.48
CA TYR A 30 6.29 3.88 4.48
C TYR A 30 4.87 3.55 4.03
N ASP A 31 4.53 3.75 2.76
CA ASP A 31 3.30 3.20 2.21
C ASP A 31 3.31 1.67 2.28
N ARG A 32 2.17 1.08 2.63
CA ARG A 32 1.94 -0.36 2.49
C ARG A 32 1.40 -0.64 1.10
N ALA A 33 1.94 -1.65 0.44
CA ALA A 33 1.55 -2.04 -0.89
C ALA A 33 1.64 -3.56 -1.06
N VAL A 34 1.01 -4.05 -2.11
CA VAL A 34 1.13 -5.43 -2.57
C VAL A 34 1.71 -5.43 -3.98
N ALA A 35 2.69 -6.27 -4.23
CA ALA A 35 3.23 -6.54 -5.57
C ALA A 35 2.72 -7.89 -6.07
N SER A 36 2.33 -7.96 -7.34
CA SER A 36 2.06 -9.23 -8.01
C SER A 36 3.36 -9.81 -8.55
N VAL A 37 3.82 -10.91 -7.96
CA VAL A 37 5.09 -11.57 -8.30
C VAL A 37 4.80 -12.86 -9.07
N CYS A 38 5.44 -13.03 -10.22
CA CYS A 38 5.32 -14.26 -11.00
C CYS A 38 6.02 -15.42 -10.26
N LYS A 39 5.25 -16.46 -9.92
CA LYS A 39 5.77 -17.67 -9.27
C LYS A 39 6.04 -18.77 -10.29
N ASP A 40 5.14 -18.91 -11.25
CA ASP A 40 5.25 -19.88 -12.34
C ASP A 40 4.72 -19.26 -13.63
N ALA A 41 5.64 -18.96 -14.55
CA ALA A 41 5.33 -18.35 -15.82
C ALA A 41 4.66 -19.32 -16.82
N GLU A 42 4.86 -20.63 -16.68
CA GLU A 42 4.27 -21.62 -17.59
C GLU A 42 2.78 -21.78 -17.31
N ASN A 43 2.40 -21.71 -16.03
CA ASN A 43 1.02 -21.87 -15.57
C ASN A 43 0.31 -20.54 -15.26
N ASP A 44 0.95 -19.40 -15.56
CA ASP A 44 0.44 -18.03 -15.30
C ASP A 44 0.06 -17.80 -13.82
N ILE A 45 0.85 -18.35 -12.89
CA ILE A 45 0.59 -18.28 -11.44
C ILE A 45 1.36 -17.10 -10.85
N TYR A 46 0.61 -16.18 -10.26
CA TYR A 46 1.14 -15.03 -9.52
C TYR A 46 0.80 -15.12 -8.04
N GLU A 47 1.71 -14.60 -7.22
CA GLU A 47 1.54 -14.49 -5.78
C GLU A 47 1.57 -13.02 -5.36
N ASN A 48 0.70 -12.67 -4.42
CA ASN A 48 0.62 -11.34 -3.84
C ASN A 48 1.63 -11.21 -2.71
N LEU A 49 2.65 -10.38 -2.88
CA LEU A 49 3.65 -10.08 -1.86
C LEU A 49 3.38 -8.73 -1.23
N GLU A 50 2.99 -8.72 0.05
CA GLU A 50 2.83 -7.50 0.82
C GLU A 50 4.19 -6.94 1.26
N PHE A 51 4.38 -5.63 1.11
CA PHE A 51 5.59 -4.94 1.53
C PHE A 51 5.31 -3.50 1.98
N VAL A 52 6.31 -2.92 2.65
CA VAL A 52 6.37 -1.49 2.99
C VAL A 52 7.37 -0.82 2.06
N VAL A 53 7.01 0.32 1.48
CA VAL A 53 7.89 1.11 0.61
C VAL A 53 9.01 1.72 1.46
N GLY A 54 10.25 1.33 1.19
CA GLY A 54 11.45 1.93 1.79
C GLY A 54 12.00 3.09 0.97
N GLU A 55 11.89 3.01 -0.35
CA GLU A 55 12.38 4.04 -1.27
C GLU A 55 11.52 4.12 -2.54
N VAL A 56 11.37 5.32 -3.09
CA VAL A 56 10.67 5.58 -4.36
C VAL A 56 11.68 6.10 -5.38
N LEU A 57 11.97 5.29 -6.39
CA LEU A 57 12.92 5.59 -7.45
C LEU A 57 12.17 6.03 -8.71
N VAL A 58 12.54 7.18 -9.26
CA VAL A 58 11.93 7.71 -10.49
C VAL A 58 13.00 7.77 -11.58
N SER A 59 12.75 7.07 -12.70
CA SER A 59 13.64 7.10 -13.85
C SER A 59 13.49 8.40 -14.66
N GLU A 60 14.48 8.71 -15.51
CA GLU A 60 14.41 9.86 -16.43
C GLU A 60 13.18 9.83 -17.36
N ARG A 61 12.64 8.63 -17.61
CA ARG A 61 11.44 8.42 -18.44
C ARG A 61 10.14 8.50 -17.64
N GLY A 62 10.21 8.77 -16.33
CA GLY A 62 9.06 8.84 -15.43
C GLY A 62 8.56 7.50 -14.92
N THR A 63 9.29 6.40 -15.16
CA THR A 63 8.95 5.09 -14.59
C THR A 63 9.23 5.11 -13.09
N ILE A 64 8.27 4.66 -12.29
CA ILE A 64 8.40 4.60 -10.83
C ILE A 64 8.69 3.15 -10.42
N THR A 65 9.78 2.97 -9.68
CA THR A 65 10.17 1.70 -9.06
C THR A 65 10.15 1.87 -7.54
N LEU A 66 9.56 0.91 -6.85
CA LEU A 66 9.41 0.90 -5.39
C LEU A 66 10.39 -0.10 -4.82
N LYS A 67 11.22 0.36 -3.87
CA LYS A 67 12.10 -0.52 -3.10
C LYS A 67 11.39 -0.90 -1.81
N ARG A 68 11.39 -2.18 -1.47
CA ARG A 68 10.91 -2.70 -0.19
C ARG A 68 11.82 -2.24 0.95
N LEU A 69 11.21 -1.85 2.07
CA LEU A 69 11.90 -1.62 3.32
C LEU A 69 12.28 -2.97 3.94
N ARG A 70 13.58 -3.28 3.96
CA ARG A 70 14.10 -4.48 4.65
C ARG A 70 14.04 -4.30 6.16
N LYS A 71 13.72 -5.37 6.89
CA LYS A 71 13.87 -5.38 8.34
C LYS A 71 15.35 -5.51 8.73
N PRO A 72 15.78 -4.98 9.88
CA PRO A 72 17.15 -5.14 10.36
C PRO A 72 17.60 -6.61 10.46
N GLU A 73 16.65 -7.51 10.76
CA GLU A 73 16.88 -8.95 10.89
C GLU A 73 17.10 -9.65 9.52
N GLU A 74 16.59 -9.09 8.42
CA GLU A 74 16.78 -9.59 7.05
C GLU A 74 18.16 -9.19 6.48
N LEU A 75 18.91 -8.34 7.20
CA LEU A 75 20.29 -7.99 6.86
C LEU A 75 21.31 -8.95 7.49
N ALA A 76 20.85 -9.94 8.27
CA ALA A 76 21.69 -10.86 9.04
C ALA A 76 21.57 -12.30 8.54
N VAL A 77 22.05 -12.57 7.31
CA VAL A 77 22.26 -13.91 6.74
C VAL A 77 23.42 -13.76 5.74
N ASP A 78 24.60 -14.38 5.80
CA ASP A 78 25.19 -15.44 6.61
C ASP A 78 26.72 -15.20 6.54
N GLU A 79 27.37 -14.86 7.66
CA GLU A 79 28.84 -14.88 7.76
C GLU A 79 29.21 -15.67 9.01
N GLU A 80 29.23 -17.00 8.91
CA GLU A 80 30.23 -17.78 9.66
C GLU A 80 31.62 -17.44 9.09
N LEU A 81 32.11 -16.24 9.38
CA LEU A 81 33.54 -15.96 9.29
C LEU A 81 34.21 -16.54 10.54
N PRO A 82 35.27 -17.35 10.41
CA PRO A 82 36.03 -17.78 11.57
C PRO A 82 36.61 -16.55 12.25
N VAL A 83 36.18 -16.31 13.50
CA VAL A 83 36.68 -15.25 14.36
C VAL A 83 38.18 -15.45 14.54
N ASN A 84 38.98 -14.64 13.85
CA ASN A 84 40.35 -14.41 14.25
C ASN A 84 40.37 -13.05 14.95
N GLU A 85 40.48 -13.10 16.28
CA GLU A 85 40.62 -11.92 17.14
C GLU A 85 41.96 -11.24 16.81
N GLU A 86 41.93 -10.20 15.98
CA GLU A 86 42.86 -9.05 15.97
C GLU A 86 42.66 -8.25 14.68
N GLU A 87 42.06 -7.05 14.77
CA GLU A 87 42.37 -5.80 14.06
C GLU A 87 41.13 -4.92 13.74
N SER A 88 41.23 -3.64 14.15
CA SER A 88 40.58 -2.43 13.58
C SER A 88 39.03 -2.28 13.55
N PRO A 89 38.45 -1.11 13.91
CA PRO A 89 37.04 -0.81 13.62
C PRO A 89 36.89 -0.50 12.12
N GLU A 90 36.98 -1.54 11.29
CA GLU A 90 36.70 -1.44 9.87
C GLU A 90 35.22 -1.16 9.66
N GLU A 91 34.94 -0.18 8.80
CA GLU A 91 33.60 0.19 8.36
C GLU A 91 32.83 -1.07 7.97
N VAL A 92 31.70 -1.32 8.64
CA VAL A 92 30.84 -2.48 8.35
C VAL A 92 30.25 -2.28 6.96
N PHE A 93 30.90 -2.85 5.94
CA PHE A 93 30.39 -2.88 4.57
C PHE A 93 29.22 -3.87 4.53
N TYR A 94 27.99 -3.33 4.61
CA TYR A 94 26.81 -4.12 4.32
C TYR A 94 26.90 -4.61 2.86
N ASN A 95 27.08 -5.92 2.68
CA ASN A 95 26.87 -6.57 1.39
C ASN A 95 25.38 -6.41 1.03
N ASN A 96 25.04 -5.29 0.40
CA ASN A 96 23.75 -5.09 -0.24
C ASN A 96 23.71 -5.95 -1.51
N GLU A 97 23.67 -7.27 -1.34
CA GLU A 97 23.32 -8.15 -2.44
C GLU A 97 21.93 -7.72 -2.96
N PHE A 98 21.89 -7.42 -4.25
CA PHE A 98 20.69 -7.06 -4.98
C PHE A 98 19.75 -8.27 -4.97
N ASP A 99 18.75 -8.25 -4.08
CA ASP A 99 17.68 -9.23 -4.09
C ASP A 99 16.62 -8.75 -5.11
N PRO A 100 16.37 -9.50 -6.20
CA PRO A 100 15.31 -9.17 -7.15
C PRO A 100 13.93 -9.03 -6.49
N GLY A 101 13.74 -9.61 -5.30
CA GLY A 101 12.54 -9.46 -4.48
C GLY A 101 12.39 -8.13 -3.73
N ASP A 102 13.32 -7.18 -3.92
CA ASP A 102 13.24 -5.88 -3.27
C ASP A 102 12.66 -4.76 -4.13
N TYR A 103 12.64 -4.92 -5.45
CA TYR A 103 12.32 -3.84 -6.37
C TYR A 103 11.10 -4.18 -7.22
N PHE A 104 10.09 -3.33 -7.15
CA PHE A 104 8.83 -3.54 -7.85
C PHE A 104 8.49 -2.34 -8.73
N LEU A 105 8.11 -2.59 -9.98
CA LEU A 105 7.54 -1.54 -10.82
C LEU A 105 6.17 -1.13 -10.24
N LYS A 106 5.94 0.18 -10.12
CA LYS A 106 4.68 0.72 -9.57
C LYS A 106 3.45 0.15 -10.29
N GLU A 107 3.53 -0.05 -11.59
CA GLU A 107 2.41 -0.58 -12.41
C GLU A 107 1.97 -1.99 -12.01
N ASN A 108 2.86 -2.78 -11.41
CA ASN A 108 2.60 -4.13 -10.93
C ASN A 108 2.23 -4.17 -9.43
N CYS A 109 2.04 -3.00 -8.81
CA CYS A 109 1.74 -2.85 -7.41
C CYS A 109 0.34 -2.26 -7.19
N LEU A 110 -0.25 -2.52 -6.02
CA LEU A 110 -1.45 -1.85 -5.55
C LEU A 110 -1.25 -1.32 -4.13
N PRO A 111 -1.74 -0.12 -3.80
CA PRO A 111 -1.62 0.43 -2.47
C PRO A 111 -2.60 -0.23 -1.49
N LEU A 112 -2.13 -0.51 -0.28
CA LEU A 112 -2.96 -0.87 0.87
C LEU A 112 -3.28 0.41 1.65
N PHE A 113 -4.11 1.26 1.03
CA PHE A 113 -4.38 2.61 1.54
C PHE A 113 -4.86 2.61 2.98
N ASN A 114 -4.31 3.53 3.78
CA ASN A 114 -4.86 3.87 5.08
C ASN A 114 -6.05 4.85 4.95
N ILE A 115 -6.73 5.09 6.08
CA ILE A 115 -7.89 6.02 6.16
C ILE A 115 -7.58 7.40 5.56
N GLY A 116 -6.41 7.98 5.88
CA GLY A 116 -6.02 9.29 5.38
C GLY A 116 -5.82 9.32 3.87
N GLN A 117 -5.21 8.27 3.33
CA GLN A 117 -5.00 8.11 1.89
C GLN A 117 -6.33 7.91 1.15
N LEU A 118 -7.26 7.12 1.70
CA LEU A 118 -8.60 6.95 1.13
C LEU A 118 -9.37 8.27 1.08
N ILE A 119 -9.33 9.05 2.16
CA ILE A 119 -9.94 10.39 2.19
C ILE A 119 -9.34 11.29 1.11
N ASP A 120 -8.01 11.29 0.96
CA ASP A 120 -7.36 12.11 -0.07
C ASP A 120 -7.68 11.65 -1.50
N CYS A 121 -7.78 10.33 -1.73
CA CYS A 121 -8.25 9.77 -2.99
C CYS A 121 -9.68 10.18 -3.30
N LEU A 122 -10.61 10.06 -2.34
CA LEU A 122 -12.01 10.46 -2.50
C LEU A 122 -12.14 11.94 -2.86
N ARG A 123 -11.33 12.83 -2.27
CA ARG A 123 -11.30 14.26 -2.62
C ARG A 123 -10.95 14.53 -4.09
N LYS A 124 -10.24 13.62 -4.74
CA LYS A 124 -9.84 13.70 -6.14
C LYS A 124 -10.87 13.10 -7.10
N THR A 125 -11.91 12.42 -6.59
CA THR A 125 -13.00 11.87 -7.41
C THR A 125 -14.20 12.82 -7.46
N LYS A 126 -15.22 12.46 -8.26
CA LYS A 126 -16.46 13.25 -8.36
C LYS A 126 -17.19 13.35 -7.01
N ALA A 127 -17.15 12.28 -6.21
CA ALA A 127 -17.73 12.26 -4.86
C ALA A 127 -17.12 13.35 -3.96
N GLY A 128 -15.82 13.65 -4.14
CA GLY A 128 -15.12 14.68 -3.36
C GLY A 128 -15.27 16.11 -3.85
N GLN A 129 -15.72 16.35 -5.10
CA GLN A 129 -15.74 17.70 -5.69
C GLN A 129 -16.66 18.69 -4.96
N GLY A 130 -17.75 18.19 -4.36
CA GLY A 130 -18.67 18.99 -3.55
C GLY A 130 -18.26 19.12 -2.08
N GLY A 131 -17.16 18.47 -1.67
CA GLY A 131 -16.88 18.17 -0.28
C GLY A 131 -17.82 17.10 0.29
N PHE A 132 -17.43 16.52 1.41
CA PHE A 132 -18.23 15.58 2.19
C PHE A 132 -17.97 15.77 3.68
N THR A 133 -18.94 15.37 4.50
CA THR A 133 -18.83 15.32 5.95
C THR A 133 -18.73 13.87 6.37
N LEU A 134 -17.78 13.57 7.25
CA LEU A 134 -17.64 12.26 7.88
C LEU A 134 -18.11 12.36 9.33
N ASP A 135 -19.18 11.63 9.66
CA ASP A 135 -19.69 11.54 11.02
C ASP A 135 -19.06 10.33 11.73
N ILE A 136 -18.29 10.62 12.77
CA ILE A 136 -17.64 9.62 13.61
C ILE A 136 -18.51 9.42 14.86
N PRO A 137 -19.03 8.20 15.11
CA PRO A 137 -19.89 7.95 16.26
C PRO A 137 -19.09 8.03 17.57
N PRO A 138 -19.72 8.47 18.68
CA PRO A 138 -19.11 8.41 19.99
C PRO A 138 -18.87 6.96 20.41
N SER A 139 -17.80 6.73 21.17
CA SER A 139 -17.45 5.39 21.64
C SER A 139 -18.60 4.77 22.46
N GLY A 140 -19.03 3.57 22.07
CA GLY A 140 -20.09 2.82 22.75
C GLY A 140 -21.53 3.21 22.36
N ALA A 141 -21.73 4.12 21.40
CA ALA A 141 -23.05 4.40 20.85
C ALA A 141 -23.42 3.39 19.75
N GLU A 142 -24.71 3.07 19.65
CA GLU A 142 -25.25 2.31 18.53
C GLU A 142 -25.32 3.23 17.29
N GLY A 143 -24.37 3.05 16.39
CA GLY A 143 -24.32 3.76 15.12
C GLY A 143 -22.94 3.67 14.49
N GLY A 144 -22.83 3.07 13.30
CA GLY A 144 -21.61 3.10 12.50
C GLY A 144 -21.25 4.49 11.96
N PHE A 145 -20.10 4.55 11.30
CA PHE A 145 -19.61 5.73 10.57
C PHE A 145 -20.56 6.09 9.44
N LYS A 146 -20.73 7.37 9.19
CA LYS A 146 -21.55 7.87 8.09
C LYS A 146 -20.81 8.89 7.26
N ILE A 147 -21.12 8.92 5.98
CA ILE A 147 -20.68 9.97 5.09
C ILE A 147 -21.90 10.69 4.51
N SER A 148 -21.82 12.01 4.45
CA SER A 148 -22.87 12.85 3.91
C SER A 148 -22.29 13.86 2.93
N ASP A 149 -23.05 14.21 1.90
CA ASP A 149 -22.74 15.29 0.99
C ASP A 149 -23.81 16.39 1.08
N ARG A 150 -23.82 17.35 0.14
CA ARG A 150 -24.80 18.43 0.11
C ARG A 150 -26.25 17.98 -0.14
N TYR A 151 -26.46 16.73 -0.57
CA TYR A 151 -27.77 16.13 -0.86
C TYR A 151 -28.26 15.22 0.26
N GLY A 152 -27.42 14.86 1.24
CA GLY A 152 -27.80 14.10 2.43
C GLY A 152 -26.82 12.98 2.76
N GLU A 153 -27.30 11.99 3.51
CA GLU A 153 -26.54 10.77 3.84
C GLU A 153 -26.29 9.97 2.55
N VAL A 154 -25.01 9.71 2.26
CA VAL A 154 -24.56 8.96 1.09
C VAL A 154 -24.51 7.47 1.44
N ASP A 155 -23.85 7.13 2.54
CA ASP A 155 -23.65 5.75 2.97
C ASP A 155 -23.27 5.65 4.45
N LYS A 156 -23.35 4.44 4.99
CA LYS A 156 -23.03 4.09 6.38
C LYS A 156 -22.38 2.72 6.46
N ASP A 157 -21.36 2.59 7.30
CA ASP A 157 -20.74 1.31 7.63
C ASP A 157 -20.28 1.28 9.09
N ASP A 158 -20.12 0.09 9.66
CA ASP A 158 -19.61 -0.09 11.02
C ASP A 158 -18.08 0.12 11.08
N GLU A 159 -17.37 -0.10 9.97
CA GLU A 159 -15.94 0.20 9.85
C GLU A 159 -15.66 1.38 8.91
N LEU A 160 -14.94 2.39 9.41
CA LEU A 160 -14.64 3.60 8.64
C LEU A 160 -13.90 3.30 7.33
N ILE A 161 -12.97 2.36 7.36
CA ILE A 161 -12.18 2.05 6.18
C ILE A 161 -13.01 1.38 5.09
N ASP A 162 -13.95 0.52 5.48
CA ASP A 162 -14.85 -0.18 4.57
C ASP A 162 -15.84 0.81 3.96
N LEU A 163 -16.37 1.74 4.76
CA LEU A 163 -17.17 2.87 4.27
C LEU A 163 -16.43 3.67 3.19
N LEU A 164 -15.21 4.14 3.49
CA LEU A 164 -14.44 4.96 2.56
C LEU A 164 -14.06 4.19 1.29
N PHE A 165 -13.69 2.92 1.44
CA PHE A 165 -13.33 2.07 0.31
C PHE A 165 -14.52 1.75 -0.59
N LYS A 166 -15.69 1.46 -0.01
CA LYS A 166 -16.94 1.22 -0.75
C LYS A 166 -17.27 2.40 -1.67
N ILE A 167 -17.21 3.62 -1.14
CA ILE A 167 -17.48 4.83 -1.91
C ILE A 167 -16.40 5.04 -2.97
N LEU A 168 -15.12 4.86 -2.63
CA LEU A 168 -14.04 5.02 -3.59
C LEU A 168 -14.21 4.05 -4.75
N LYS A 169 -14.54 2.78 -4.46
CA LYS A 169 -14.76 1.71 -5.43
C LYS A 169 -15.83 2.04 -6.47
N GLU A 170 -16.89 2.77 -6.08
CA GLU A 170 -17.93 3.25 -7.01
C GLU A 170 -17.45 4.36 -7.96
N GLN A 171 -16.33 5.00 -7.64
CA GLN A 171 -15.74 6.09 -8.42
C GLN A 171 -14.52 5.65 -9.27
N LEU A 172 -14.04 4.41 -9.09
CA LEU A 172 -12.88 3.84 -9.80
C LEU A 172 -13.24 3.31 -11.19
#